data_AF-A0A7K6WLA7-F1
#
_entry.id   AF-A0A7K6WLA7-F1
#
_cell.length_a   1.000
_cell.length_b   1.000
_cell.length_c   1.000
_cell.angle_alpha   90.00
_cell.angle_beta   90.00
_cell.angle_gamma   90.00
#
_symmetry.space_group_name_H-M   'P 1'
#
loop_
_entity.id
_entity.type
_entity.pdbx_description
1 polymer ?
#
loop_
_entity_poly.entity_id
_entity_poly.type
_entity_poly.pdbx_seq_one_letter_code
_entity_poly.pdbx_strand_id
1 'polypeptide(L)'
;VYRGFWTAFIMLAVAAGLVGGLLLVCGVPFVSPRSYKVGGGFLLASGLFLLLVFLFVMWKEFAADFQKYILLERSEVCMDDVPVRVYYGWSFMFAAAGVPLVLLSGLLFYLIGRDI
;
A
#
# COMPACT_ATOMS: atom_id res chain seq x y z
N VAL A 1 -1.59 -4.84 -18.75
CA VAL A 1 -0.87 -5.67 -17.75
C VAL A 1 -1.66 -5.68 -16.43
N TYR A 2 -2.32 -6.81 -16.12
CA TYR A 2 -2.95 -7.22 -14.84
C TYR A 2 -3.51 -6.16 -13.87
N ARG A 3 -4.33 -5.22 -14.33
CA ARG A 3 -5.01 -4.24 -13.45
C ARG A 3 -5.78 -4.90 -12.31
N GLY A 4 -6.48 -6.01 -12.58
CA GLY A 4 -7.26 -6.75 -11.58
C GLY A 4 -6.43 -7.38 -10.45
N PHE A 5 -5.20 -7.85 -10.75
CA PHE A 5 -4.32 -8.45 -9.75
C PHE A 5 -3.86 -7.42 -8.70
N TRP A 6 -3.46 -6.23 -9.16
CA TRP A 6 -3.07 -5.14 -8.27
C TRP A 6 -4.25 -4.62 -7.45
N THR A 7 -5.44 -4.51 -8.04
CA THR A 7 -6.65 -4.16 -7.30
C THR A 7 -6.97 -5.20 -6.22
N ALA A 8 -6.78 -6.49 -6.48
CA ALA A 8 -6.99 -7.53 -5.47
C ALA A 8 -6.05 -7.36 -4.26
N PHE A 9 -4.76 -7.05 -4.47
CA PHE A 9 -3.84 -6.80 -3.36
C PHE A 9 -4.20 -5.55 -2.56
N ILE A 10 -4.63 -4.47 -3.22
CA ILE A 10 -5.09 -3.26 -2.53
C ILE A 10 -6.32 -3.58 -1.67
N MET A 11 -7.28 -4.33 -2.22
CA MET A 11 -8.49 -4.74 -1.49
C MET A 11 -8.16 -5.63 -0.29
N LEU A 12 -7.25 -6.61 -0.47
CA LEU A 12 -6.77 -7.46 0.61
C LEU A 12 -6.05 -6.65 1.70
N ALA A 13 -5.23 -5.67 1.31
CA ALA A 13 -4.56 -4.80 2.26
C ALA A 13 -5.53 -3.97 3.09
N VAL A 14 -6.54 -3.38 2.45
CA VAL A 14 -7.58 -2.59 3.11
C VAL A 14 -8.39 -3.46 4.06
N ALA A 15 -8.81 -4.65 3.63
CA ALA A 15 -9.53 -5.60 4.47
C ALA A 15 -8.69 -6.05 5.68
N ALA A 16 -7.42 -6.41 5.47
CA ALA A 16 -6.51 -6.79 6.55
C ALA A 16 -6.28 -5.62 7.54
N GLY A 17 -6.14 -4.39 7.04
CA GLY A 17 -5.97 -3.19 7.86
C GLY A 17 -7.20 -2.90 8.73
N LEU A 18 -8.40 -3.01 8.15
CA LEU A 18 -9.67 -2.87 8.87
C LEU A 18 -9.84 -3.92 9.97
N VAL A 19 -9.60 -5.19 9.63
CA VAL A 19 -9.68 -6.29 10.61
C VAL A 19 -8.65 -6.11 11.72
N GLY A 20 -7.40 -5.79 11.38
CA GLY A 20 -6.35 -5.51 12.34
C GLY A 20 -6.69 -4.35 13.27
N GLY A 21 -7.18 -3.24 12.71
CA GLY A 21 -7.60 -2.07 13.48
C GLY A 21 -8.75 -2.38 14.44
N LEU A 22 -9.79 -3.09 13.99
CA LEU A 22 -10.90 -3.51 14.84
C LEU A 22 -10.45 -4.42 15.97
N LEU A 23 -9.58 -5.41 15.68
CA LEU A 23 -9.02 -6.30 16.69
C LEU A 23 -8.23 -5.53 17.76
N LEU A 24 -7.48 -4.49 17.38
CA LEU A 24 -6.75 -3.65 18.34
C LEU A 24 -7.70 -2.79 19.17
N VAL A 25 -8.71 -2.16 18.57
CA VAL A 25 -9.72 -1.37 19.30
C VAL A 25 -10.48 -2.24 20.30
N CYS A 26 -10.86 -3.46 19.90
CA CYS A 26 -11.46 -4.44 20.79
C CYS A 26 -10.47 -4.99 21.82
N GLY A 27 -9.17 -5.02 21.52
CA GLY A 27 -8.13 -5.50 22.44
C GLY A 27 -7.90 -4.59 23.66
N VAL A 28 -8.11 -3.28 23.51
CA VAL A 28 -7.93 -2.27 24.56
C VAL A 28 -8.76 -2.54 25.83
N PRO A 29 -10.09 -2.73 25.77
CA PRO A 29 -10.90 -2.95 26.98
C PRO A 29 -10.64 -4.30 27.65
N PHE A 30 -10.15 -5.31 26.92
CA PHE A 30 -9.97 -6.67 27.43
C PHE A 30 -8.52 -7.02 27.80
N VAL A 31 -7.56 -6.10 27.59
CA VAL A 31 -6.11 -6.29 27.81
C VAL A 31 -5.64 -7.66 27.31
N SER A 32 -6.17 -8.10 26.17
CA SER A 32 -5.95 -9.47 25.71
C SER A 32 -4.68 -9.53 24.85
N PRO A 33 -3.59 -10.18 25.31
CA PRO A 33 -2.31 -10.20 24.60
C PRO A 33 -2.43 -10.84 23.21
N ARG A 34 -3.34 -11.82 23.08
CA ARG A 34 -3.66 -12.46 21.79
C ARG A 34 -4.24 -11.48 20.76
N SER A 35 -5.11 -10.55 21.17
CA SER A 35 -5.73 -9.60 20.23
C SER A 35 -4.72 -8.57 19.72
N TYR A 36 -3.79 -8.13 20.57
CA TYR A 36 -2.66 -7.28 20.16
C TYR A 36 -1.73 -7.99 19.17
N LYS A 37 -1.38 -9.25 19.46
CA LYS A 37 -0.53 -10.05 18.58
C LYS A 37 -1.18 -10.31 17.23
N VAL A 38 -2.44 -10.74 17.21
CA VAL A 38 -3.17 -11.03 15.96
C VAL A 38 -3.46 -9.74 15.20
N GLY A 39 -3.93 -8.68 15.88
CA GLY A 39 -4.20 -7.37 15.28
C GLY A 39 -2.95 -6.73 14.67
N GLY A 40 -1.81 -6.75 15.38
CA GLY A 40 -0.52 -6.30 14.86
C GLY A 40 -0.05 -7.12 13.64
N GLY A 41 -0.28 -8.44 13.65
CA GLY A 41 -0.01 -9.31 12.51
C GLY A 41 -0.84 -8.94 11.26
N PHE A 42 -2.12 -8.64 11.43
CA PHE A 42 -2.99 -8.18 10.34
C PHE A 42 -2.54 -6.82 9.78
N LEU A 43 -2.09 -5.88 10.63
CA LEU A 43 -1.51 -4.62 10.18
C LEU A 43 -0.20 -4.82 9.40
N LEU A 44 0.67 -5.72 9.85
CA LEU A 44 1.90 -6.07 9.11
C LEU A 44 1.58 -6.64 7.73
N ALA A 45 0.61 -7.57 7.65
CA ALA A 45 0.17 -8.12 6.38
C ALA A 45 -0.40 -7.04 5.44
N SER A 46 -1.24 -6.14 5.97
CA SER A 46 -1.76 -4.98 5.23
C SER A 46 -0.65 -4.11 4.66
N GLY A 47 0.32 -3.73 5.50
CA GLY A 47 1.47 -2.91 5.11
C GLY A 47 2.33 -3.58 4.04
N LEU A 48 2.55 -4.90 4.12
CA LEU A 48 3.32 -5.66 3.12
C LEU A 48 2.63 -5.67 1.76
N PHE A 49 1.31 -5.89 1.71
CA PHE A 49 0.56 -5.85 0.45
C PHE A 49 0.63 -4.46 -0.20
N LEU A 50 0.50 -3.39 0.59
CA LEU A 50 0.64 -2.02 0.07
C LEU A 50 2.08 -1.70 -0.36
N LEU A 51 3.08 -2.20 0.36
CA LEU A 51 4.49 -2.04 0.00
C LEU A 51 4.83 -2.70 -1.33
N LEU A 52 4.30 -3.90 -1.60
CA LEU A 52 4.46 -4.58 -2.89
C LEU A 52 3.84 -3.77 -4.04
N VAL A 53 2.64 -3.22 -3.84
CA VAL A 53 1.99 -2.34 -4.83
C VAL A 53 2.82 -1.06 -5.06
N PHE A 54 3.32 -0.45 -3.99
CA PHE A 54 4.15 0.75 -4.07
C PHE A 54 5.47 0.50 -4.81
N LEU A 55 6.18 -0.57 -4.45
CA LEU A 55 7.42 -0.97 -5.14
C LEU A 55 7.18 -1.26 -6.62
N PHE A 56 6.04 -1.86 -6.98
CA PHE A 56 5.68 -2.06 -8.39
C PHE A 56 5.45 -0.74 -9.13
N VAL A 57 4.73 0.22 -8.52
CA VAL A 57 4.54 1.56 -9.12
C VAL A 57 5.88 2.27 -9.30
N MET A 58 6.75 2.22 -8.29
CA MET A 58 8.10 2.76 -8.39
C MET A 58 8.93 2.05 -9.47
N TRP A 59 8.90 0.73 -9.53
CA TRP A 59 9.62 -0.03 -10.56
C TRP A 59 9.14 0.33 -11.97
N LYS A 60 7.83 0.49 -12.15
CA LYS A 60 7.25 0.96 -13.41
C LYS A 60 7.75 2.34 -13.80
N GLU A 61 7.92 3.25 -12.86
CA GLU A 61 8.41 4.62 -13.12
C GLU A 61 9.92 4.64 -13.42
N PHE A 62 10.72 3.99 -12.58
CA PHE A 62 12.18 4.09 -12.61
C PHE A 62 12.87 3.11 -13.55
N ALA A 63 12.33 1.89 -13.71
CA ALA A 63 12.98 0.84 -14.49
C ALA A 63 12.36 0.64 -15.88
N ALA A 64 11.06 0.93 -16.03
CA ALA A 64 10.34 0.80 -17.29
C ALA A 64 9.98 2.19 -17.84
N ASP A 65 11.01 3.02 -18.11
CA ASP A 65 10.95 4.36 -18.71
C ASP A 65 9.58 4.71 -19.34
N PHE A 66 8.67 5.21 -18.49
CA PHE A 66 7.24 5.37 -18.83
C PHE A 66 7.07 6.40 -19.96
N GLN A 67 8.01 7.34 -20.07
CA GLN A 67 8.10 8.32 -21.15
C GLN A 67 8.23 7.65 -22.53
N LYS A 68 8.99 6.56 -22.62
CA LYS A 68 9.19 5.83 -23.88
C LYS A 68 7.92 5.14 -24.35
N TYR A 69 7.12 4.60 -23.41
CA TYR A 69 5.82 4.00 -23.72
C TYR A 69 4.76 5.04 -24.09
N ILE A 70 4.76 6.21 -23.45
CA ILE A 70 3.85 7.32 -23.82
C ILE A 70 4.17 7.87 -25.21
N LEU A 71 5.46 7.92 -25.59
CA LEU A 71 5.88 8.32 -26.94
C LEU A 71 5.53 7.26 -28.01
N LEU A 72 5.59 5.96 -27.67
CA LEU A 72 5.24 4.85 -28.56
C LEU A 72 3.73 4.63 -28.72
N GLU A 73 2.95 4.93 -27.68
CA GLU A 73 1.48 4.83 -27.65
C GLU A 73 0.81 6.20 -27.83
N ARG A 74 1.55 7.15 -28.42
CA ARG A 74 1.02 8.42 -28.90
C ARG A 74 0.12 8.12 -30.09
N SER A 75 -1.19 8.31 -29.92
CA SER A 75 -2.12 8.30 -31.05
C SER A 75 -1.69 9.36 -32.08
N GLU A 76 -1.75 9.05 -33.37
CA GLU A 76 -1.40 9.95 -34.50
C GLU A 76 -2.14 11.32 -34.47
N VAL A 77 -3.14 11.47 -33.61
CA VAL A 77 -3.99 12.66 -33.44
C VAL A 77 -3.31 13.76 -32.58
N CYS A 78 -2.32 13.44 -31.76
CA CYS A 78 -1.66 14.44 -30.91
C CYS A 78 -0.53 15.17 -31.64
N MET A 79 -0.57 16.50 -31.66
CA MET A 79 0.49 17.34 -32.24
C MET A 79 1.83 17.11 -31.51
N ASP A 80 2.93 17.05 -32.27
CA ASP A 80 4.22 16.54 -31.79
C ASP A 80 4.83 17.29 -30.60
N ASP A 81 4.47 18.57 -30.43
CA ASP A 81 5.10 19.51 -29.50
C ASP A 81 4.35 19.73 -28.18
N VAL A 82 3.29 18.97 -27.87
CA VAL A 82 2.58 19.13 -26.59
C VAL A 82 3.22 18.26 -25.49
N PRO A 83 3.84 18.86 -24.45
CA PRO A 83 4.42 18.10 -23.36
C PRO A 83 3.32 17.51 -22.45
N VAL A 84 3.25 16.19 -22.37
CA VAL A 84 2.36 15.48 -21.45
C VAL A 84 3.04 15.38 -20.09
N ARG A 85 2.54 16.14 -19.10
CA ARG A 85 3.03 16.08 -17.71
C ARG A 85 2.13 15.17 -16.88
N VAL A 86 2.73 14.17 -16.25
CA VAL A 86 2.07 13.27 -15.30
C VAL A 86 2.37 13.76 -13.88
N TYR A 87 1.33 13.97 -13.08
CA TYR A 87 1.45 14.38 -11.69
C TYR A 87 0.92 13.28 -10.77
N TYR A 88 1.58 13.07 -9.63
CA TYR A 88 1.11 12.16 -8.60
C TYR A 88 -0.14 12.72 -7.91
N GLY A 89 -1.16 11.89 -7.79
CA GLY A 89 -2.33 12.22 -6.97
C GLY A 89 -1.99 12.17 -5.47
N TRP A 90 -2.76 12.91 -4.67
CA TRP A 90 -2.66 12.92 -3.21
C TRP A 90 -2.68 11.52 -2.57
N SER A 91 -3.47 10.61 -3.12
CA SER A 91 -3.55 9.21 -2.66
C SER A 91 -2.21 8.48 -2.68
N PHE A 92 -1.36 8.77 -3.67
CA PHE A 92 -0.03 8.17 -3.76
C PHE A 92 0.89 8.68 -2.66
N MET A 93 0.85 9.99 -2.37
CA MET A 93 1.62 10.56 -1.28
C MET A 93 1.20 10.00 0.09
N PHE A 94 -0.11 9.86 0.32
CA PHE A 94 -0.63 9.22 1.53
C PHE A 94 -0.24 7.75 1.62
N ALA A 95 -0.26 7.00 0.52
CA ALA A 95 0.20 5.62 0.53
C ALA A 95 1.69 5.53 0.86
N ALA A 96 2.53 6.38 0.26
CA ALA A 96 3.97 6.42 0.50
C ALA A 96 4.31 6.69 1.98
N ALA A 97 3.61 7.63 2.61
CA ALA A 97 3.79 7.94 4.03
C ALA A 97 3.12 6.90 4.95
N GLY A 98 1.95 6.38 4.56
CA GLY A 98 1.13 5.49 5.37
C GLY A 98 1.70 4.07 5.48
N VAL A 99 2.30 3.53 4.42
CA VAL A 99 2.89 2.18 4.41
C VAL A 99 3.94 1.96 5.53
N PRO A 100 4.99 2.80 5.67
CA PRO A 100 5.96 2.61 6.74
C PRO A 100 5.34 2.79 8.13
N LEU A 101 4.36 3.69 8.28
CA LEU A 101 3.65 3.91 9.54
C LEU A 101 2.79 2.69 9.95
N VAL A 102 2.10 2.06 8.99
CA VAL A 102 1.32 0.84 9.22
C VAL A 102 2.23 -0.33 9.57
N LEU A 103 3.39 -0.45 8.92
CA LEU A 103 4.37 -1.50 9.24
C LEU A 103 4.99 -1.31 10.63
N LEU A 104 5.39 -0.09 10.97
CA LEU A 104 5.92 0.25 12.30
C LEU A 104 4.89 0.00 13.39
N SER A 105 3.64 0.47 13.20
CA SER A 105 2.58 0.26 14.19
C SER A 105 2.22 -1.23 14.33
N GLY A 106 2.09 -1.97 13.22
CA GLY A 106 1.87 -3.41 13.24
C GLY A 106 2.97 -4.16 13.97
N LEU A 107 4.25 -3.80 13.75
CA LEU A 107 5.39 -4.40 14.44
C LEU A 107 5.34 -4.13 15.93
N LEU A 108 5.09 -2.88 16.34
CA LEU A 108 5.00 -2.50 17.75
C LEU A 108 3.88 -3.29 18.46
N PHE A 109 2.67 -3.33 17.89
CA PHE A 109 1.56 -4.08 18.49
C PHE A 109 1.80 -5.59 18.51
N TYR A 110 2.48 -6.13 17.50
CA TYR A 110 2.85 -7.55 17.46
C TYR A 110 3.87 -7.91 18.55
N LEU A 111 4.88 -7.05 18.77
CA LEU A 111 5.88 -7.23 19.82
C LEU A 111 5.26 -7.07 21.20
N ILE A 112 4.43 -6.05 21.41
CA ILE A 112 3.68 -5.85 22.65
C ILE A 112 2.83 -7.08 22.97
N GLY A 113 2.05 -7.61 22.02
CA GLY A 113 1.27 -8.83 22.22
C GLY A 113 2.10 -10.12 22.36
N ARG A 114 3.42 -10.08 22.16
CA ARG A 114 4.35 -11.17 22.44
C ARG A 114 4.99 -11.08 23.84
N ASP A 115 5.25 -9.86 24.31
CA ASP A 115 5.91 -9.59 25.59
C ASP A 115 4.94 -9.58 26.78
N ILE A 116 3.64 -9.31 26.55
CA ILE A 116 2.56 -9.47 27.55
C ILE A 116 2.09 -10.92 27.62
#